data_AF-A0A9Q3KCU6-F1
#
_entry.id   AF-A0A9Q3KCU6-F1
#
_cell.length_a   1.000
_cell.length_b   1.000
_cell.length_c   1.000
_cell.angle_alpha   90.00
_cell.angle_beta   90.00
_cell.angle_gamma   90.00
#
_symmetry.space_group_name_H-M   'P 1'
#
loop_
_entity.id
_entity.type
_entity.pdbx_description
1 polymer ?
#
loop_
_entity_poly.entity_id
_entity_poly.type
_entity_poly.pdbx_seq_one_letter_code
_entity_poly.pdbx_strand_id
1 'polypeptide(L)'
;MTVDRVKAFESLREALTTAPLLLIPDFKLPFKLYIDASGDWLGAAVHQVQIINYKPVEGPICFISREIKPAEARYGASQMECLCLVWALEKLNYFLERCVFEVITDSTAVKSLLNMKTPNRHMLRLQIAIQEYRGNMTIVHKDGNVHKNADGLRRWPLPNNIDNPAYVPEEASPQIPIEGISVTDLNTTFFEEVRNSYTQDKNCSILCQLLNKDCKDNSLIHALDEVWKKYYDEGRFHLLDGIIYHRTKPTC
;
A
#
# COMPACT_ATOMS: atom_id res chain seq x y z
N MET A 1 3.15 -29.26 -30.57
CA MET A 1 2.89 -29.16 -29.11
C MET A 1 2.02 -30.36 -28.74
N THR A 2 2.43 -31.24 -27.83
CA THR A 2 1.69 -32.49 -27.53
C THR A 2 0.45 -32.21 -26.66
N VAL A 3 -0.58 -33.05 -26.77
CA VAL A 3 -1.85 -32.91 -26.02
C VAL A 3 -1.61 -32.83 -24.50
N ASP A 4 -0.65 -33.60 -24.00
CA ASP A 4 -0.30 -33.59 -22.57
C ASP A 4 0.33 -32.28 -22.11
N ARG A 5 1.09 -31.60 -22.98
CA ARG A 5 1.68 -30.29 -22.67
C ARG A 5 0.63 -29.19 -22.63
N VAL A 6 -0.37 -29.26 -23.51
CA VAL A 6 -1.48 -28.30 -23.52
C VAL A 6 -2.32 -28.48 -22.26
N LYS A 7 -2.67 -29.71 -21.88
CA LYS A 7 -3.38 -29.99 -20.62
C LYS A 7 -2.60 -29.52 -19.40
N ALA A 8 -1.29 -29.80 -19.32
CA ALA A 8 -0.47 -29.34 -18.21
C ALA A 8 -0.39 -27.80 -18.13
N PHE A 9 -0.32 -27.12 -19.27
CA PHE A 9 -0.33 -25.66 -19.33
C PHE A 9 -1.70 -25.08 -18.91
N GLU A 10 -2.80 -25.66 -19.39
CA GLU A 10 -4.15 -25.24 -19.01
C GLU A 10 -4.41 -25.44 -17.52
N SER A 11 -4.00 -26.57 -16.94
CA SER A 11 -4.10 -26.82 -15.49
C SER A 11 -3.23 -25.86 -14.67
N LEU A 12 -2.03 -25.52 -15.14
CA LEU A 12 -1.19 -24.52 -14.48
C LEU A 12 -1.83 -23.12 -14.55
N ARG A 13 -2.35 -22.74 -15.71
CA ARG A 13 -3.06 -21.46 -15.90
C ARG A 13 -4.27 -21.41 -14.97
N GLU A 14 -5.09 -22.46 -14.96
CA GLU A 14 -6.25 -22.56 -14.09
C GLU A 14 -5.85 -22.41 -12.63
N ALA A 15 -4.87 -23.19 -12.14
CA ALA A 15 -4.34 -23.11 -10.78
C ALA A 15 -3.76 -21.73 -10.42
N LEU A 16 -3.18 -21.00 -11.38
CA LEU A 16 -2.70 -19.62 -11.17
C LEU A 16 -3.84 -18.59 -11.17
N THR A 17 -4.98 -18.88 -11.80
CA THR A 17 -6.13 -17.97 -11.94
C THR A 17 -7.28 -18.25 -10.97
N THR A 18 -7.37 -19.45 -10.38
CA THR A 18 -8.34 -19.79 -9.34
C THR A 18 -7.77 -19.53 -7.95
N ALA A 19 -8.43 -18.64 -7.19
CA ALA A 19 -8.10 -18.27 -5.82
C ALA A 19 -8.09 -19.50 -4.86
N PRO A 20 -7.20 -19.53 -3.84
CA PRO A 20 -6.56 -18.39 -3.18
C PRO A 20 -5.03 -18.49 -3.27
N LEU A 21 -4.42 -18.08 -4.38
CA LEU A 21 -2.95 -18.07 -4.47
C LEU A 21 -2.33 -16.77 -3.91
N LEU A 22 -3.06 -15.65 -3.96
CA LEU A 22 -2.61 -14.35 -3.44
C LEU A 22 -3.08 -14.14 -2.00
N LEU A 23 -2.17 -13.69 -1.14
CA LEU A 23 -2.46 -13.28 0.22
C LEU A 23 -3.01 -11.85 0.25
N ILE A 24 -3.93 -11.60 1.19
CA ILE A 24 -4.37 -10.24 1.50
C ILE A 24 -3.23 -9.57 2.28
N PRO A 25 -2.75 -8.38 1.89
CA PRO A 25 -1.64 -7.71 2.56
C PRO A 25 -1.98 -7.33 4.00
N ASP A 26 -1.07 -7.61 4.94
CA ASP A 26 -1.11 -7.11 6.32
C ASP A 26 0.02 -6.10 6.54
N PHE A 27 -0.31 -4.81 6.55
CA PHE A 27 0.67 -3.73 6.69
C PHE A 27 1.39 -3.67 8.05
N LYS A 28 1.00 -4.51 9.02
CA LYS A 28 1.73 -4.64 10.31
C LYS A 28 2.91 -5.60 10.23
N LEU A 29 2.97 -6.43 9.19
CA LEU A 29 4.01 -7.43 8.99
C LEU A 29 5.02 -6.98 7.91
N PRO A 30 6.29 -7.37 8.01
CA PRO A 30 7.28 -6.99 7.01
C PRO A 30 6.99 -7.64 5.66
N PHE A 31 7.26 -6.90 4.59
CA PHE A 31 7.14 -7.41 3.21
C PHE A 31 8.46 -8.01 2.71
N LYS A 32 8.37 -8.87 1.71
CA LYS A 32 9.50 -9.37 0.93
C LYS A 32 9.31 -9.00 -0.53
N LEU A 33 10.24 -8.23 -1.06
CA LEU A 33 10.28 -7.84 -2.47
C LEU A 33 11.31 -8.71 -3.20
N TYR A 34 10.85 -9.64 -4.02
CA TYR A 34 11.70 -10.37 -4.94
C TYR A 34 11.86 -9.55 -6.22
N ILE A 35 13.09 -9.31 -6.67
CA ILE A 35 13.37 -8.64 -7.94
C ILE A 35 14.24 -9.53 -8.82
N ASP A 36 14.08 -9.41 -10.13
CA ASP A 36 14.88 -10.12 -11.13
C ASP A 36 14.85 -9.33 -12.44
N ALA A 37 16.01 -9.20 -13.08
CA ALA A 37 16.17 -8.46 -14.32
C ALA A 37 16.90 -9.30 -15.36
N SER A 38 16.51 -9.12 -16.61
CA SER A 38 17.24 -9.70 -17.74
C SER A 38 17.47 -8.67 -18.84
N GLY A 39 18.10 -9.11 -19.93
CA GLY A 39 18.28 -8.30 -21.12
C GLY A 39 16.99 -7.91 -21.83
N ASP A 40 15.85 -8.56 -21.53
CA ASP A 40 14.58 -8.37 -22.28
C ASP A 40 13.43 -7.89 -21.39
N TRP A 41 13.48 -8.10 -20.08
CA TRP A 41 12.38 -7.79 -19.17
C TRP A 41 12.86 -7.49 -17.75
N LEU A 42 12.02 -6.80 -16.98
CA LEU A 42 12.14 -6.57 -15.54
C LEU A 42 10.94 -7.19 -14.84
N GLY A 43 11.14 -7.76 -13.65
CA GLY A 43 10.00 -8.21 -12.85
C GLY A 43 10.27 -8.22 -11.36
N ALA A 44 9.17 -8.15 -10.63
CA ALA A 44 9.17 -8.17 -9.19
C ALA A 44 7.93 -8.89 -8.64
N ALA A 45 8.09 -9.47 -7.46
CA ALA A 45 7.01 -10.11 -6.72
C ALA A 45 7.03 -9.64 -5.26
N VAL A 46 5.90 -9.14 -4.78
CA VAL A 46 5.68 -8.82 -3.36
C VAL A 46 5.14 -10.07 -2.69
N HIS A 47 5.82 -10.50 -1.64
CA HIS A 47 5.45 -11.63 -0.81
C HIS A 47 5.33 -11.18 0.65
N GLN A 48 4.61 -11.95 1.44
CA GLN A 48 4.56 -11.76 2.88
C GLN A 48 4.47 -13.09 3.60
N VAL A 49 5.04 -13.15 4.79
CA VAL A 49 4.91 -14.31 5.68
C VAL A 49 3.74 -14.07 6.62
N GLN A 50 2.71 -14.90 6.52
CA GLN A 50 1.50 -14.82 7.34
C GLN A 50 1.25 -16.15 8.05
N ILE A 51 0.53 -16.11 9.18
CA ILE A 51 0.14 -17.34 9.89
C ILE A 51 -1.16 -17.86 9.28
N ILE A 52 -1.06 -18.98 8.57
CA ILE A 52 -2.21 -19.68 7.98
C ILE A 52 -2.24 -21.07 8.60
N ASN A 53 -3.38 -21.46 9.18
CA ASN A 53 -3.53 -22.75 9.88
C ASN A 53 -2.44 -23.00 10.93
N TYR A 54 -2.14 -21.98 11.75
CA TYR A 54 -1.12 -22.00 12.81
C TYR A 54 0.33 -22.23 12.33
N LYS A 55 0.60 -22.04 11.03
CA LYS A 55 1.94 -22.17 10.45
C LYS A 55 2.33 -20.90 9.69
N PRO A 56 3.60 -20.48 9.77
CA PRO A 56 4.09 -19.39 8.92
C PRO A 56 4.15 -19.88 7.48
N VAL A 57 3.40 -19.23 6.61
CA VAL A 57 3.37 -19.48 5.16
C VAL A 57 3.79 -18.20 4.47
N GLU A 58 4.84 -18.28 3.65
CA GLU A 58 5.17 -17.20 2.72
C GLU A 58 4.28 -17.33 1.49
N GLY A 59 3.50 -16.31 1.19
CA GLY A 59 2.66 -16.28 0.00
C GLY A 59 2.82 -14.99 -0.80
N PRO A 60 2.55 -15.04 -2.11
CA PRO A 60 2.60 -13.86 -2.96
C PRO A 60 1.40 -12.95 -2.69
N ILE A 61 1.60 -11.65 -2.83
CA ILE A 61 0.56 -10.61 -2.74
C ILE A 61 0.34 -10.00 -4.12
N CYS A 62 1.43 -9.67 -4.81
CA CYS A 62 1.39 -9.00 -6.10
C CYS A 62 2.57 -9.42 -6.96
N PHE A 63 2.35 -9.53 -8.26
CA PHE A 63 3.38 -9.76 -9.27
C PHE A 63 3.33 -8.62 -10.28
N ILE A 64 4.49 -8.07 -10.63
CA ILE A 64 4.62 -7.06 -11.67
C ILE A 64 5.76 -7.43 -12.61
N SER A 65 5.57 -7.17 -13.89
CA SER A 65 6.60 -7.34 -14.91
C SER A 65 6.42 -6.33 -16.03
N ARG A 66 7.51 -5.94 -16.68
CA ARG A 66 7.45 -5.15 -17.91
C ARG A 66 8.59 -5.51 -18.86
N GLU A 67 8.37 -5.26 -20.13
CA GLU A 67 9.43 -5.24 -21.13
C GLU A 67 10.38 -4.06 -20.90
N ILE A 68 11.65 -4.26 -21.24
CA ILE A 68 12.65 -3.19 -21.16
C ILE A 68 12.48 -2.19 -22.30
N LYS A 69 12.83 -0.93 -22.06
CA LYS A 69 12.81 0.09 -23.11
C LYS A 69 14.03 -0.04 -24.02
N PRO A 70 13.96 0.40 -25.29
CA PRO A 70 15.12 0.40 -26.18
C PRO A 70 16.35 1.15 -25.65
N ALA A 71 16.15 2.16 -24.78
CA ALA A 71 17.23 2.86 -24.11
C ALA A 71 17.88 2.04 -22.97
N GLU A 72 17.08 1.20 -22.29
CA GLU A 72 17.49 0.33 -21.19
C GLU A 72 18.24 -0.91 -21.71
N ALA A 73 17.95 -1.35 -22.95
CA ALA A 73 18.63 -2.47 -23.61
C ALA A 73 20.15 -2.34 -23.72
N ARG A 74 20.68 -1.11 -23.55
CA ARG A 74 22.13 -0.82 -23.60
C ARG A 74 22.81 -0.95 -22.24
N TYR A 75 22.05 -1.19 -21.18
CA TYR A 75 22.57 -1.28 -19.82
C TYR A 75 23.19 -2.65 -19.56
N GLY A 76 24.28 -2.66 -18.80
CA GLY A 76 24.90 -3.91 -18.35
C GLY A 76 24.03 -4.62 -17.29
N ALA A 77 24.24 -5.92 -17.07
CA ALA A 77 23.45 -6.72 -16.12
C ALA A 77 23.33 -6.08 -14.72
N SER A 78 24.43 -5.58 -14.16
CA SER A 78 24.41 -4.88 -12.86
C SER A 78 23.52 -3.63 -12.84
N GLN A 79 23.48 -2.89 -13.95
CA GLN A 79 22.66 -1.69 -14.07
C GLN A 79 21.18 -2.05 -14.23
N MET A 80 20.90 -3.13 -14.96
CA MET A 80 19.54 -3.67 -15.13
C MET A 80 18.93 -4.13 -13.81
N GLU A 81 19.71 -4.82 -12.98
CA GLU A 81 19.31 -5.23 -11.64
C GLU A 81 18.98 -4.03 -10.74
N CYS A 82 19.83 -2.99 -10.77
CA CYS A 82 19.60 -1.75 -10.02
C CYS A 82 18.37 -0.99 -10.55
N LEU A 83 18.17 -0.98 -11.86
CA LEU A 83 17.00 -0.38 -12.50
C LEU A 83 15.73 -1.13 -12.11
N CYS A 84 15.77 -2.46 -12.06
CA CYS A 84 14.64 -3.29 -11.63
C CYS A 84 14.21 -2.95 -10.22
N LEU A 85 15.15 -2.78 -9.30
CA LEU A 85 14.85 -2.35 -7.93
C LEU A 85 14.12 -1.00 -7.93
N VAL A 86 14.68 0.01 -8.60
CA VAL A 86 14.11 1.37 -8.61
C VAL A 86 12.71 1.37 -9.22
N TRP A 87 12.53 0.68 -10.35
CA TRP A 87 11.23 0.54 -11.00
C TRP A 87 10.21 -0.18 -10.11
N ALA A 88 10.63 -1.26 -9.43
CA ALA A 88 9.74 -2.00 -8.53
C ALA A 88 9.32 -1.16 -7.32
N LEU A 89 10.24 -0.38 -6.73
CA LEU A 89 9.95 0.53 -5.62
C LEU A 89 8.98 1.64 -6.05
N GLU A 90 9.19 2.25 -7.22
CA GLU A 90 8.28 3.27 -7.74
C GLU A 90 6.88 2.73 -7.99
N LYS A 91 6.78 1.52 -8.57
CA LYS A 91 5.49 0.89 -8.89
C LYS A 91 4.77 0.35 -7.67
N LEU A 92 5.48 -0.19 -6.69
CA LEU A 92 4.91 -0.84 -5.51
C LEU A 92 4.96 0.05 -4.28
N ASN A 93 5.11 1.36 -4.48
CA ASN A 93 5.19 2.35 -3.40
C ASN A 93 4.03 2.19 -2.40
N TYR A 94 2.81 1.97 -2.89
CA TYR A 94 1.63 1.78 -2.04
C TYR A 94 1.69 0.58 -1.07
N PHE A 95 2.56 -0.41 -1.30
CA PHE A 95 2.84 -1.48 -0.34
C PHE A 95 4.06 -1.20 0.54
N LEU A 96 5.08 -0.55 -0.02
CA LEU A 96 6.41 -0.47 0.58
C LEU A 96 6.65 0.84 1.32
N GLU A 97 5.86 1.89 1.05
CA GLU A 97 5.95 3.18 1.74
C GLU A 97 5.76 2.96 3.24
N ARG A 98 6.72 3.47 4.04
CA ARG A 98 6.73 3.39 5.52
C ARG A 98 6.70 1.98 6.11
N CYS A 99 6.70 0.92 5.30
CA CYS A 99 6.75 -0.47 5.77
C CYS A 99 8.18 -0.95 5.85
N VAL A 100 8.46 -1.94 6.71
CA VAL A 100 9.76 -2.63 6.75
C VAL A 100 9.73 -3.74 5.72
N PHE A 101 10.75 -3.84 4.88
CA PHE A 101 10.80 -4.88 3.86
C PHE A 101 12.20 -5.34 3.50
N GLU A 102 12.26 -6.60 3.05
CA GLU A 102 13.47 -7.24 2.55
C GLU A 102 13.45 -7.32 1.03
N VAL A 103 14.49 -6.79 0.37
CA VAL A 103 14.71 -6.96 -1.07
C VAL A 103 15.57 -8.19 -1.29
N ILE A 104 15.07 -9.12 -2.09
CA ILE A 104 15.72 -10.40 -2.40
C ILE A 104 16.09 -10.38 -3.88
N THR A 105 17.38 -10.57 -4.17
CA THR A 105 17.96 -10.54 -5.52
C THR A 105 19.12 -11.52 -5.62
N ASP A 106 19.37 -12.05 -6.82
CA ASP A 106 20.56 -12.84 -7.14
C ASP A 106 21.75 -11.97 -7.60
N SER A 107 21.63 -10.66 -7.48
CA SER A 107 22.67 -9.72 -7.87
C SER A 107 23.32 -9.02 -6.68
N THR A 108 24.63 -9.22 -6.53
CA THR A 108 25.44 -8.49 -5.55
C THR A 108 25.58 -7.01 -5.90
N ALA A 109 25.31 -6.62 -7.15
CA ALA A 109 25.39 -5.22 -7.60
C ALA A 109 24.38 -4.33 -6.88
N VAL A 110 23.17 -4.83 -6.63
CA VAL A 110 22.12 -4.09 -5.92
C VAL A 110 22.55 -3.76 -4.49
N LYS A 111 23.22 -4.70 -3.82
CA LYS A 111 23.81 -4.49 -2.49
C LYS A 111 24.93 -3.43 -2.53
N SER A 112 25.69 -3.38 -3.62
CA SER A 112 26.76 -2.40 -3.80
C SER A 112 26.23 -0.98 -4.07
N LEU A 113 25.07 -0.85 -4.71
CA LEU A 113 24.46 0.43 -5.12
C LEU A 113 24.35 1.44 -3.96
N LEU A 114 23.93 0.99 -2.78
CA LEU A 114 23.80 1.84 -1.59
C LEU A 114 25.15 2.34 -1.03
N ASN A 115 26.23 1.58 -1.26
CA ASN A 115 27.54 1.82 -0.67
C ASN A 115 28.58 2.33 -1.70
N MET A 116 28.17 2.54 -2.95
CA MET A 116 29.02 3.08 -3.99
C MET A 116 29.50 4.50 -3.64
N LYS A 117 30.82 4.68 -3.50
CA LYS A 117 31.46 5.98 -3.22
C LYS A 117 31.60 6.86 -4.47
N THR A 118 31.82 6.24 -5.63
CA THR A 118 32.02 6.93 -6.91
C THR A 118 31.11 6.33 -7.98
N PRO A 119 29.77 6.52 -7.86
CA PRO A 119 28.83 6.02 -8.85
C PRO A 119 28.96 6.80 -10.18
N ASN A 120 28.73 6.12 -11.30
CA ASN A 120 28.55 6.81 -12.57
C ASN A 120 27.25 7.65 -12.54
N ARG A 121 27.06 8.57 -13.50
CA ARG A 121 25.90 9.49 -13.49
C ARG A 121 24.54 8.77 -13.42
N HIS A 122 24.43 7.61 -14.06
CA HIS A 122 23.19 6.83 -14.07
C HIS A 122 22.94 6.14 -12.72
N MET A 123 23.95 5.46 -12.17
CA MET A 123 23.91 4.83 -10.84
C MET A 123 23.69 5.85 -9.73
N LEU A 124 24.22 7.08 -9.85
CA LEU A 124 23.96 8.15 -8.90
C LEU A 124 22.47 8.51 -8.87
N ARG A 125 21.82 8.59 -10.03
CA ARG A 125 20.37 8.85 -10.11
C ARG A 125 19.56 7.73 -9.45
N LEU A 126 19.92 6.47 -9.73
CA LEU A 126 19.27 5.33 -9.10
C LEU A 126 19.50 5.33 -7.57
N GLN A 127 20.72 5.65 -7.13
CA GLN A 127 21.06 5.74 -5.70
C GLN A 127 20.26 6.83 -4.98
N ILE A 128 19.99 7.96 -5.63
CA ILE A 128 19.13 9.04 -5.10
C ILE A 128 17.68 8.56 -4.98
N ALA A 129 17.15 7.88 -6.02
CA ALA A 129 15.77 7.40 -6.04
C ALA A 129 15.46 6.42 -4.90
N ILE A 130 16.42 5.58 -4.50
CA ILE A 130 16.22 4.61 -3.41
C ILE A 130 16.48 5.17 -2.00
N GLN A 131 16.92 6.43 -1.85
CA GLN A 131 17.27 6.97 -0.53
C GLN A 131 16.08 7.00 0.43
N GLU A 132 14.87 7.24 -0.08
CA GLU A 132 13.65 7.29 0.72
C GLU A 132 13.38 5.96 1.45
N TYR A 133 13.66 4.83 0.80
CA TYR A 133 13.43 3.50 1.34
C TYR A 133 14.58 2.99 2.21
N ARG A 134 15.72 3.67 2.24
CA ARG A 134 16.96 3.17 2.85
C ARG A 134 16.84 2.85 4.33
N GLY A 135 15.99 3.58 5.07
CA GLY A 135 15.78 3.35 6.50
C GLY A 135 15.04 2.04 6.82
N ASN A 136 14.19 1.59 5.91
CA ASN A 136 13.26 0.49 6.14
C ASN A 136 13.53 -0.73 5.24
N MET A 137 14.49 -0.61 4.32
CA MET A 137 14.84 -1.60 3.31
C MET A 137 16.12 -2.34 3.67
N THR A 138 16.08 -3.66 3.65
CA THR A 138 17.26 -4.53 3.79
C THR A 138 17.47 -5.39 2.55
N ILE A 139 18.66 -5.33 1.94
CA ILE A 139 18.98 -6.09 0.71
C ILE A 139 19.66 -7.41 1.08
N VAL A 140 19.05 -8.51 0.69
CA VAL A 140 19.52 -9.88 0.88
C VAL A 140 19.83 -10.49 -0.48
N HIS A 141 21.06 -11.00 -0.62
CA HIS A 141 21.45 -11.75 -1.80
C HIS A 141 21.08 -13.23 -1.62
N LYS A 142 20.45 -13.83 -2.63
CA LYS A 142 20.05 -15.24 -2.63
C LYS A 142 20.46 -15.87 -3.97
N ASP A 143 20.99 -17.09 -3.92
CA ASP A 143 21.41 -17.78 -5.15
C ASP A 143 20.23 -17.99 -6.12
N GLY A 144 20.45 -17.72 -7.41
CA GLY A 144 19.43 -17.76 -8.46
C GLY A 144 18.67 -19.09 -8.55
N ASN A 145 19.32 -20.22 -8.21
CA ASN A 145 18.67 -21.54 -8.18
C ASN A 145 17.51 -21.65 -7.17
N VAL A 146 17.52 -20.83 -6.12
CA VAL A 146 16.50 -20.77 -5.06
C VAL A 146 15.55 -19.57 -5.26
N HIS A 147 15.83 -18.70 -6.24
CA HIS A 147 15.13 -17.44 -6.51
C HIS A 147 14.08 -17.59 -7.63
N LYS A 148 13.23 -18.62 -7.55
CA LYS A 148 12.30 -18.95 -8.65
C LYS A 148 11.01 -18.13 -8.69
N ASN A 149 10.78 -17.28 -7.68
CA ASN A 149 9.50 -16.57 -7.50
C ASN A 149 9.30 -15.48 -8.56
N ALA A 150 10.38 -14.77 -8.94
CA ALA A 150 10.34 -13.76 -10.00
C ALA A 150 10.58 -14.37 -11.40
N ASP A 151 11.30 -15.49 -11.47
CA ASP A 151 11.60 -16.23 -12.72
C ASP A 151 10.35 -16.66 -13.51
N GLY A 152 9.22 -16.91 -12.84
CA GLY A 152 7.98 -17.35 -13.50
C GLY A 152 7.47 -16.36 -14.55
N LEU A 153 7.72 -15.06 -14.32
CA LEU A 153 7.28 -13.96 -15.19
C LEU A 153 8.13 -13.81 -16.47
N ARG A 154 9.27 -14.51 -16.56
CA ARG A 154 10.25 -14.46 -17.67
C ARG A 154 9.69 -14.72 -19.06
N ARG A 155 8.57 -15.44 -19.19
CA ARG A 155 8.26 -16.17 -20.43
C ARG A 155 7.31 -15.46 -21.38
N TRP A 156 6.74 -14.32 -21.01
CA TRP A 156 5.87 -13.55 -21.91
C TRP A 156 5.73 -12.08 -21.49
N PRO A 157 6.81 -11.27 -21.55
CA PRO A 157 6.67 -9.84 -21.33
C PRO A 157 5.74 -9.27 -22.41
N LEU A 158 4.57 -8.76 -22.00
CA LEU A 158 3.66 -8.08 -22.91
C LEU A 158 4.19 -6.67 -23.15
N PRO A 159 4.14 -6.17 -24.40
CA PRO A 159 4.48 -4.78 -24.68
C PRO A 159 3.54 -3.85 -23.88
N ASN A 160 4.05 -2.69 -23.47
CA ASN A 160 3.23 -1.68 -22.80
C ASN A 160 2.37 -0.92 -23.82
N ASN A 161 1.38 -1.60 -24.40
CA ASN A 161 0.41 -1.05 -25.36
C ASN A 161 -1.02 -1.10 -24.80
N ILE A 162 -1.98 -0.43 -25.46
CA ILE A 162 -3.39 -0.35 -25.02
C ILE A 162 -4.04 -1.74 -24.87
N ASP A 163 -3.55 -2.74 -25.61
CA ASP A 163 -4.06 -4.10 -25.57
C ASP A 163 -3.57 -4.90 -24.33
N ASN A 164 -2.60 -4.38 -23.60
CA ASN A 164 -2.09 -4.98 -22.37
C ASN A 164 -2.99 -4.60 -21.18
N PRO A 165 -3.59 -5.56 -20.45
CA PRO A 165 -4.44 -5.26 -19.29
C PRO A 165 -3.68 -4.54 -18.16
N ALA A 166 -2.34 -4.61 -18.15
CA ALA A 166 -1.46 -3.88 -17.22
C ALA A 166 -0.84 -2.61 -17.86
N TYR A 167 -1.43 -2.09 -18.94
CA TYR A 167 -0.96 -0.88 -19.61
C TYR A 167 -0.87 0.31 -18.65
N VAL A 168 0.29 0.97 -18.63
CA VAL A 168 0.47 2.23 -17.92
C VAL A 168 0.94 3.31 -18.89
N PRO A 169 0.17 4.40 -19.09
CA PRO A 169 0.61 5.52 -19.91
C PRO A 169 1.87 6.16 -19.33
N GLU A 170 2.86 6.48 -20.17
CA GLU A 170 4.16 7.01 -19.72
C GLU A 170 4.08 8.40 -19.05
N GLU A 171 3.05 9.19 -19.38
CA GLU A 171 2.87 10.57 -18.90
C GLU A 171 1.66 10.76 -17.98
N ALA A 172 0.97 9.69 -17.59
CA ALA A 172 -0.12 9.84 -16.65
C ALA A 172 0.45 10.18 -15.27
N SER A 173 0.02 11.29 -14.68
CA SER A 173 0.13 11.51 -13.23
C SER A 173 -0.33 10.23 -12.54
N PRO A 174 0.42 9.70 -11.55
CA PRO A 174 0.01 8.48 -10.85
C PRO A 174 -1.36 8.71 -10.22
N GLN A 175 -2.40 8.25 -10.91
CA GLN A 175 -3.70 8.06 -10.31
C GLN A 175 -3.49 6.86 -9.40
N ILE A 176 -3.40 7.11 -8.09
CA ILE A 176 -3.36 6.04 -7.11
C ILE A 176 -4.78 5.48 -7.07
N PRO A 177 -5.07 4.31 -7.69
CA PRO A 177 -6.37 3.71 -7.53
C PRO A 177 -6.59 3.45 -6.05
N ILE A 178 -7.79 3.78 -5.54
CA ILE A 178 -8.19 3.37 -4.20
C ILE A 178 -8.46 1.86 -4.29
N GLU A 179 -7.41 1.05 -4.10
CA GLU A 179 -7.48 -0.42 -4.12
C GLU A 179 -8.28 -1.00 -2.94
N GLY A 180 -8.55 -0.17 -1.93
CA GLY A 180 -9.44 -0.50 -0.82
C GLY A 180 -9.55 0.64 0.19
N ILE A 181 -10.75 0.86 0.70
CA ILE A 181 -10.97 1.75 1.85
C ILE A 181 -10.96 0.85 3.10
N SER A 182 -9.83 0.82 3.80
CA SER A 182 -9.79 0.22 5.15
C SER A 182 -10.34 1.23 6.15
N VAL A 183 -11.62 1.13 6.48
CA VAL A 183 -12.20 1.89 7.58
C VAL A 183 -11.82 1.17 8.88
N THR A 184 -10.76 1.63 9.55
CA THR A 184 -10.55 1.31 10.96
C THR A 184 -11.49 2.17 11.77
N ASP A 185 -12.69 1.66 12.02
CA ASP A 185 -13.62 2.29 12.93
C ASP A 185 -13.28 1.95 14.38
N LEU A 186 -13.66 2.82 15.31
CA LEU A 186 -13.63 2.49 16.73
C LEU A 186 -14.68 1.41 17.01
N ASN A 187 -14.42 0.54 17.98
CA ASN A 187 -15.38 -0.51 18.34
C ASN A 187 -16.73 0.13 18.72
N THR A 188 -17.85 -0.48 18.30
CA THR A 188 -19.20 0.05 18.55
C THR A 188 -19.46 0.29 20.04
N THR A 189 -18.82 -0.50 20.91
CA THR A 189 -18.86 -0.35 22.37
C THR A 189 -18.38 1.03 22.84
N PHE A 190 -17.35 1.60 22.21
CA PHE A 190 -16.84 2.92 22.55
C PHE A 190 -17.90 4.00 22.29
N PHE A 191 -18.59 3.93 21.15
CA PHE A 191 -19.63 4.89 20.81
C PHE A 191 -20.87 4.76 21.70
N GLU A 192 -21.22 3.55 22.12
CA GLU A 192 -22.29 3.32 23.10
C GLU A 192 -21.95 3.91 24.48
N GLU A 193 -20.71 3.72 24.96
CA GLU A 193 -20.23 4.33 26.20
C GLU A 193 -20.30 5.86 26.16
N VAL A 194 -19.85 6.46 25.05
CA VAL A 194 -19.93 7.92 24.84
C VAL A 194 -21.38 8.40 24.89
N ARG A 195 -22.32 7.73 24.21
CA ARG A 195 -23.75 8.10 24.27
C ARG A 195 -24.33 7.97 25.67
N ASN A 196 -23.97 6.92 26.41
CA ASN A 196 -24.42 6.72 27.78
C ASN A 196 -23.90 7.83 28.71
N SER A 197 -22.68 8.33 28.49
CA SER A 197 -22.09 9.42 29.27
C SER A 197 -22.90 10.73 29.20
N TYR A 198 -23.61 10.98 28.09
CA TYR A 198 -24.41 12.20 27.92
C TYR A 198 -25.59 12.28 28.89
N THR A 199 -26.03 11.14 29.43
CA THR A 199 -27.11 11.12 30.45
C THR A 199 -26.62 11.59 31.83
N GLN A 200 -25.31 11.52 32.07
CA GLN A 200 -24.69 11.92 33.34
C GLN A 200 -24.38 13.42 33.38
N ASP A 201 -24.04 14.01 32.23
CA ASP A 201 -23.73 15.44 32.12
C ASP A 201 -24.96 16.25 31.67
N LYS A 202 -25.33 17.22 32.52
CA LYS A 202 -26.45 18.13 32.28
C LYS A 202 -26.31 18.88 30.95
N ASN A 203 -25.11 19.38 30.62
CA ASN A 203 -24.91 20.20 29.42
C ASN A 203 -25.00 19.36 28.14
N CYS A 204 -24.44 18.15 28.15
CA CYS A 204 -24.50 17.22 27.01
C CYS A 204 -25.94 16.75 26.74
N SER A 205 -26.73 16.46 27.78
CA SER A 205 -28.15 16.11 27.64
C SER A 205 -28.97 17.25 27.02
N ILE A 206 -28.74 18.49 27.46
CA ILE A 206 -29.39 19.69 26.90
C ILE A 206 -28.98 19.89 25.43
N LEU A 207 -27.70 19.74 25.09
CA LEU A 207 -27.22 19.86 23.71
C LEU A 207 -27.81 18.79 22.79
N CYS A 208 -27.90 17.54 23.24
CA CYS A 208 -28.55 16.47 22.49
C CYS A 208 -30.02 16.80 22.20
N GLN A 209 -30.73 17.43 23.13
CA GLN A 209 -32.13 17.85 22.93
C GLN A 209 -32.26 19.04 21.98
N LEU A 210 -31.37 20.04 22.10
CA LEU A 210 -31.35 21.22 21.24
C LEU A 210 -30.99 20.87 19.79
N LEU A 211 -29.98 20.03 19.58
CA LEU A 211 -29.46 19.68 18.26
C LEU A 211 -30.29 18.62 17.53
N ASN A 212 -31.07 17.76 18.23
CA ASN A 212 -31.97 16.80 17.57
C ASN A 212 -33.29 17.39 17.10
N LYS A 213 -33.79 18.46 17.75
CA LYS A 213 -35.16 18.94 17.52
C LYS A 213 -35.29 20.07 16.49
N ASP A 214 -34.18 20.62 15.98
CA ASP A 214 -34.19 21.90 15.25
C ASP A 214 -34.99 23.01 15.97
N CYS A 215 -35.18 22.88 17.30
CA CYS A 215 -35.98 23.79 18.11
C CYS A 215 -35.07 24.69 18.92
N LYS A 216 -35.13 26.00 18.64
CA LYS A 216 -34.49 27.06 19.43
C LYS A 216 -35.31 27.35 20.69
N ASP A 217 -35.40 26.38 21.59
CA ASP A 217 -36.04 26.58 22.89
C ASP A 217 -35.13 27.43 23.80
N ASN A 218 -35.44 28.73 23.90
CA ASN A 218 -34.65 29.68 24.67
C ASN A 218 -34.47 29.28 26.14
N SER A 219 -35.45 28.59 26.74
CA SER A 219 -35.37 28.10 28.11
C SER A 219 -34.25 27.08 28.33
N LEU A 220 -34.01 26.20 27.36
CA LEU A 220 -32.95 25.19 27.39
C LEU A 220 -31.58 25.83 27.17
N ILE A 221 -31.50 26.85 26.31
CA ILE A 221 -30.26 27.62 26.07
C ILE A 221 -29.81 28.36 27.33
N HIS A 222 -30.75 28.88 28.14
CA HIS A 222 -30.45 29.52 29.41
C HIS A 222 -30.05 28.54 30.53
N ALA A 223 -30.32 27.25 30.37
CA ALA A 223 -29.96 26.22 31.34
C ALA A 223 -28.54 25.67 31.17
N LEU A 224 -27.87 26.00 30.05
CA LEU A 224 -26.46 25.72 29.77
C LEU A 224 -25.55 26.62 30.59
N ASP A 225 -24.40 26.09 30.99
CA ASP A 225 -23.35 26.88 31.63
C ASP A 225 -22.79 27.95 30.66
N GLU A 226 -22.29 29.07 31.20
CA GLU A 226 -21.91 30.25 30.42
C GLU A 226 -20.91 29.96 29.28
N VAL A 227 -19.95 29.07 29.53
CA VAL A 227 -18.93 28.68 28.53
C VAL A 227 -19.55 27.89 27.38
N TRP A 228 -20.45 26.94 27.69
CA TRP A 228 -21.11 26.10 26.71
C TRP A 228 -22.12 26.88 25.87
N LYS A 229 -22.85 27.79 26.52
CA LYS A 229 -23.77 28.71 25.86
C LYS A 229 -23.04 29.57 24.82
N LYS A 230 -21.89 30.14 25.18
CA LYS A 230 -21.06 30.91 24.25
C LYS A 230 -20.68 30.10 23.01
N TYR A 231 -20.22 28.86 23.19
CA TYR A 231 -19.83 28.00 22.06
C TYR A 231 -21.02 27.51 21.22
N TYR A 232 -22.20 27.35 21.84
CA TYR A 232 -23.44 27.04 21.13
C TYR A 232 -23.91 28.22 20.26
N ASP A 233 -23.91 29.44 20.81
CA ASP A 233 -24.29 30.65 20.07
C ASP A 233 -23.33 30.93 18.90
N GLU A 234 -22.06 30.54 19.04
CA GLU A 234 -21.05 30.59 17.96
C GLU A 234 -21.17 29.42 16.95
N GLY A 235 -22.14 28.52 17.09
CA GLY A 235 -22.39 27.41 16.16
C GLY A 235 -21.32 26.33 16.16
N ARG A 236 -20.61 26.14 17.27
CA ARG A 236 -19.45 25.22 17.35
C ARG A 236 -19.81 23.77 17.65
N PHE A 237 -21.07 23.47 17.96
CA PHE A 237 -21.54 22.12 18.27
C PHE A 237 -22.34 21.52 17.12
N HIS A 238 -22.05 20.27 16.78
CA HIS A 238 -22.78 19.50 15.77
C HIS A 238 -23.12 18.13 16.35
N LEU A 239 -24.31 17.62 15.99
CA LEU A 239 -24.73 16.28 16.34
C LEU A 239 -24.72 15.42 15.08
N LEU A 240 -23.88 14.39 15.05
CA LEU A 240 -23.79 13.43 13.93
C LEU A 240 -23.81 12.02 14.52
N ASP A 241 -24.69 11.17 14.01
CA ASP A 241 -24.87 9.77 14.46
C ASP A 241 -25.04 9.61 15.99
N GLY A 242 -25.68 10.61 16.61
CA GLY A 242 -25.92 10.66 18.05
C GLY A 242 -24.69 10.99 18.89
N ILE A 243 -23.62 11.54 18.28
CA ILE A 243 -22.39 11.98 18.95
C ILE A 243 -22.26 13.50 18.82
N ILE A 244 -21.92 14.17 19.92
CA ILE A 244 -21.68 15.61 19.96
C ILE A 244 -20.24 15.90 19.55
N TYR A 245 -20.08 16.71 18.50
CA TYR A 245 -18.79 17.22 18.04
C TYR A 245 -18.65 18.69 18.43
N HIS A 246 -17.54 19.03 19.07
CA HIS A 246 -17.20 20.40 19.44
C HIS A 246 -16.00 20.90 18.63
N ARG A 247 -16.17 22.05 17.98
CA ARG A 247 -15.12 22.68 17.19
C ARG A 247 -14.29 23.66 18.03
N THR A 248 -12.99 23.38 18.18
CA THR A 248 -12.09 24.20 19.01
C THR A 248 -11.60 25.49 18.33
N LYS A 249 -11.54 25.54 16.99
CA LYS A 249 -11.10 26.71 16.21
C LYS A 249 -12.24 27.31 15.36
N PRO A 250 -12.41 28.64 15.31
CA PRO A 250 -13.40 29.27 14.44
C PRO A 250 -13.11 29.00 12.95
N THR A 251 -14.14 29.09 12.11
CA THR A 251 -14.03 29.01 10.64
C THR A 251 -13.14 30.13 10.11
N CYS A 252 -12.12 29.76 9.33
CA CYS A 252 -11.62 30.61 8.25
C CYS A 252 -12.66 30.67 7.14
#